data_AF-A0A3D4I479-F1
#
_entry.id   AF-A0A3D4I479-F1
#
_cell.length_a   1.000
_cell.length_b   1.000
_cell.length_c   1.000
_cell.angle_alpha   90.00
_cell.angle_beta   90.00
_cell.angle_gamma   90.00
#
_symmetry.space_group_name_H-M   'P 1'
#
loop_
_entity.id
_entity.type
_entity.pdbx_description
1 polymer ?
#
loop_
_entity_poly.entity_id
_entity_poly.type
_entity_poly.pdbx_seq_one_letter_code
_entity_poly.pdbx_strand_id
1 'polypeptide(L)'
;MKKAFALLLASAAVLAALPFAPVTAEASSSDAAVIDMHGAKTWLGTTSSWSKKWNEDNFEDVTGEDVRYSGSLTVKAGSVDDITVNGSNSKLIIKDVKAGDIYCEGKTEITDSSVKSVESDGDITVSDSTARGSVVSDNGEVTLKDGSVVKGDVTGDDISLPSGATVSVSGSITGKDHIYLDNCTLKAQKLCGSDTCALQADNYKSTLPPLVDMDDIIVEDGELTSNDDILAGSLYIKDGAEFITNSALELDDLQGPGTLYFNAGKLIVHSGITGSPLFVFKNTVSNGTSAFKADKNCVSTSDVRLYDYQLQVDTSGGYDVFKLRNDLKEGLSFNISVLTVSKNSPGTVSATVKPA
;
A
#
# COMPACT_ATOMS: atom_id res chain seq x y z
N MET A 1 -38.30 30.35 15.24
CA MET A 1 -37.53 30.98 14.14
C MET A 1 -36.45 29.99 13.75
N LYS A 2 -36.74 29.12 12.77
CA LYS A 2 -36.32 29.21 11.35
C LYS A 2 -34.79 29.24 11.16
N LYS A 3 -34.28 28.03 10.86
CA LYS A 3 -33.21 27.66 9.90
C LYS A 3 -31.78 28.13 10.20
N ALA A 4 -30.94 27.18 10.61
CA ALA A 4 -29.57 26.97 10.09
C ALA A 4 -29.03 25.62 10.60
N PHE A 5 -29.65 24.53 10.14
CA PHE A 5 -29.04 23.20 10.10
C PHE A 5 -28.52 23.02 8.66
N ALA A 6 -27.25 22.68 8.51
CA ALA A 6 -26.56 22.16 7.30
C ALA A 6 -25.24 22.90 7.02
N LEU A 7 -24.14 22.41 7.60
CA LEU A 7 -22.79 22.59 7.02
C LEU A 7 -21.81 21.64 7.72
N LEU A 8 -21.92 20.34 7.44
CA LEU A 8 -20.87 19.33 7.66
C LEU A 8 -21.35 17.99 7.08
N LEU A 9 -21.47 17.95 5.75
CA LEU A 9 -21.72 16.72 5.01
C LEU A 9 -21.35 16.97 3.53
N ALA A 10 -20.06 17.07 3.24
CA ALA A 10 -19.52 17.07 1.87
C ALA A 10 -17.99 16.96 1.86
N SER A 11 -17.45 15.80 2.25
CA SER A 11 -16.07 15.41 1.91
C SER A 11 -15.88 13.89 1.99
N ALA A 12 -16.93 13.14 1.62
CA ALA A 12 -16.90 11.69 1.46
C ALA A 12 -17.75 11.31 0.24
N ALA A 13 -17.39 11.86 -0.92
CA ALA A 13 -17.91 11.47 -2.23
C ALA A 13 -17.14 12.19 -3.36
N VAL A 14 -15.81 12.03 -3.40
CA VAL A 14 -15.02 12.35 -4.60
C VAL A 14 -13.98 11.23 -4.78
N LEU A 15 -14.42 9.99 -5.00
CA LEU A 15 -13.53 8.94 -5.52
C LEU A 15 -14.26 7.85 -6.33
N ALA A 16 -15.48 8.14 -6.80
CA ALA A 16 -16.26 7.20 -7.62
C ALA A 16 -16.76 7.82 -8.94
N ALA A 17 -16.16 8.95 -9.36
CA ALA A 17 -16.48 9.60 -10.63
C ALA A 17 -15.26 10.35 -11.18
N LEU A 18 -14.12 9.68 -11.27
CA LEU A 18 -13.18 10.03 -12.33
C LEU A 18 -13.70 9.33 -13.59
N PRO A 19 -14.02 10.06 -14.67
CA PRO A 19 -14.12 9.40 -15.96
C PRO A 19 -12.76 8.75 -16.18
N PHE A 20 -12.73 7.44 -16.41
CA PHE A 20 -11.63 6.84 -17.17
C PHE A 20 -11.55 7.69 -18.44
N ALA A 21 -10.60 8.62 -18.46
CA ALA A 21 -10.34 9.41 -19.64
C ALA A 21 -10.09 8.38 -20.74
N PRO A 22 -10.74 8.51 -21.92
CA PRO A 22 -10.38 7.66 -23.03
C PRO A 22 -8.88 7.82 -23.19
N VAL A 23 -8.15 6.70 -23.11
CA VAL A 23 -6.74 6.62 -23.45
C VAL A 23 -6.61 7.37 -24.76
N THR A 24 -6.05 8.58 -24.70
CA THR A 24 -5.72 9.31 -25.91
C THR A 24 -4.70 8.43 -26.60
N ALA A 25 -5.11 7.83 -27.72
CA ALA A 25 -4.19 7.27 -28.66
C ALA A 25 -3.36 8.45 -29.19
N GLU A 26 -2.29 8.76 -28.49
CA GLU A 26 -1.36 9.81 -28.89
C GLU A 26 -0.38 9.21 -29.89
N ALA A 27 -0.44 9.75 -31.10
CA ALA A 27 0.43 9.39 -32.19
C ALA A 27 1.88 9.83 -31.86
N SER A 28 2.70 8.89 -31.41
CA SER A 28 4.16 9.02 -31.44
C SER A 28 4.63 8.93 -32.89
N SER A 29 5.03 10.07 -33.45
CA SER A 29 5.55 10.20 -34.82
C SER A 29 7.08 10.06 -34.88
N SER A 30 7.61 8.99 -34.31
CA SER A 30 8.91 8.40 -34.67
C SER A 30 8.69 6.89 -34.84
N ASP A 31 9.18 6.30 -35.92
CA ASP A 31 8.87 4.91 -36.29
C ASP A 31 9.27 3.95 -35.17
N ALA A 32 8.32 3.54 -34.32
CA ALA A 32 8.56 2.62 -33.22
C ALA A 32 9.39 1.42 -33.69
N ALA A 33 10.52 1.19 -33.03
CA ALA A 33 11.41 0.10 -33.36
C ALA A 33 11.05 -1.15 -32.58
N VAL A 34 11.41 -2.28 -33.18
CA VAL A 34 11.22 -3.61 -32.63
C VAL A 34 12.55 -4.34 -32.68
N ILE A 35 12.92 -4.94 -31.56
CA ILE A 35 13.95 -5.97 -31.48
C ILE A 35 13.26 -7.33 -31.40
N ASP A 36 13.64 -8.22 -32.31
CA ASP A 36 13.13 -9.59 -32.37
C ASP A 36 14.18 -10.51 -33.03
N MET A 37 13.94 -11.82 -33.01
CA MET A 37 14.84 -12.80 -33.58
C MET A 37 14.48 -13.18 -35.01
N HIS A 38 15.51 -13.38 -35.84
CA HIS A 38 15.39 -14.10 -37.10
C HIS A 38 16.56 -15.07 -37.25
N GLY A 39 16.24 -16.37 -37.24
CA GLY A 39 17.25 -17.42 -37.11
C GLY A 39 17.88 -17.40 -35.72
N ALA A 40 19.22 -17.45 -35.66
CA ALA A 40 19.98 -17.43 -34.41
C ALA A 40 20.40 -16.01 -33.96
N LYS A 41 20.06 -14.98 -34.73
CA LYS A 41 20.46 -13.59 -34.50
C LYS A 41 19.30 -12.75 -33.99
N THR A 42 19.64 -11.72 -33.22
CA THR A 42 18.74 -10.69 -32.69
C THR A 42 18.88 -9.45 -33.54
N TRP A 43 17.75 -8.89 -34.00
CA TRP A 43 17.73 -7.83 -34.99
C TRP A 43 16.91 -6.64 -34.50
N LEU A 44 17.42 -5.43 -34.71
CA LEU A 44 16.71 -4.17 -34.54
C LEU A 44 16.16 -3.70 -35.90
N GLY A 45 14.89 -3.31 -35.94
CA GLY A 45 14.30 -2.70 -37.13
C GLY A 45 12.97 -2.02 -36.84
N THR A 46 12.50 -1.20 -37.78
CA THR A 46 11.19 -0.54 -37.62
C THR A 46 10.06 -1.57 -37.60
N THR A 47 8.95 -1.24 -36.94
CA THR A 47 7.72 -2.04 -37.01
C THR A 47 7.28 -2.31 -38.47
N SER A 48 7.52 -1.35 -39.37
CA SER A 48 7.20 -1.49 -40.80
C SER A 48 8.10 -2.51 -41.51
N SER A 49 9.36 -2.66 -41.10
CA SER A 49 10.29 -3.66 -41.64
C SER A 49 9.85 -5.07 -41.26
N TRP A 50 9.45 -5.27 -40.00
CA TRP A 50 8.99 -6.56 -39.48
C TRP A 50 7.66 -7.05 -40.07
N SER A 51 6.83 -6.16 -40.61
CA SER A 51 5.55 -6.55 -41.26
C SER A 51 5.70 -6.94 -42.74
N LYS A 52 6.90 -6.79 -43.31
CA LYS A 52 7.21 -7.16 -44.71
C LYS A 52 7.90 -8.52 -44.76
N LYS A 53 8.07 -9.05 -45.97
CA LYS A 53 8.93 -10.22 -46.19
C LYS A 53 10.35 -9.89 -45.71
N TRP A 54 10.96 -10.81 -44.96
CA TRP A 54 12.31 -10.66 -44.43
C TRP A 54 13.31 -10.25 -45.51
N ASN A 55 14.04 -9.17 -45.23
CA ASN A 55 15.20 -8.70 -45.98
C ASN A 55 16.20 -8.13 -44.97
N GLU A 56 17.37 -8.75 -44.85
CA GLU A 56 18.41 -8.43 -43.86
C GLU A 56 18.85 -6.97 -43.93
N ASP A 57 18.89 -6.36 -45.13
CA ASP A 57 19.27 -4.96 -45.33
C ASP A 57 18.35 -3.93 -44.61
N ASN A 58 17.16 -4.36 -44.15
CA ASN A 58 16.22 -3.50 -43.43
C ASN A 58 16.41 -3.54 -41.90
N PHE A 59 17.39 -4.29 -41.40
CA PHE A 59 17.61 -4.56 -39.99
C PHE A 59 19.08 -4.37 -39.61
N GLU A 60 19.30 -4.12 -38.32
CA GLU A 60 20.62 -4.05 -37.69
C GLU A 60 20.79 -5.27 -36.78
N ASP A 61 21.90 -6.00 -36.91
CA ASP A 61 22.23 -7.13 -36.01
C ASP A 61 22.71 -6.55 -34.67
N VAL A 62 21.99 -6.85 -33.59
CA VAL A 62 22.29 -6.37 -32.23
C VAL A 62 22.53 -7.53 -31.27
N THR A 63 22.93 -8.69 -31.80
CA THR A 63 23.08 -9.92 -31.02
C THR A 63 24.16 -9.78 -29.94
N GLY A 64 23.73 -9.72 -28.67
CA GLY A 64 24.63 -9.58 -27.53
C GLY A 64 25.34 -8.22 -27.48
N GLU A 65 24.76 -7.20 -28.12
CA GLU A 65 25.29 -5.84 -28.12
C GLU A 65 24.43 -4.91 -27.23
N ASP A 66 25.02 -3.78 -26.87
CA ASP A 66 24.29 -2.66 -26.26
C ASP A 66 23.39 -2.01 -27.31
N VAL A 67 22.15 -1.72 -26.92
CA VAL A 67 21.18 -1.03 -27.77
C VAL A 67 20.96 0.38 -27.25
N ARG A 68 21.13 1.36 -28.14
CA ARG A 68 20.73 2.75 -27.89
C ARG A 68 19.70 3.18 -28.93
N TYR A 69 18.54 3.64 -28.48
CA TYR A 69 17.45 4.03 -29.36
C TYR A 69 16.82 5.37 -28.93
N SER A 70 16.31 6.14 -29.88
CA SER A 70 15.59 7.40 -29.61
C SER A 70 14.14 7.26 -30.06
N GLY A 71 13.20 7.35 -29.11
CA GLY A 71 11.78 7.05 -29.32
C GLY A 71 11.39 5.69 -28.74
N SER A 72 10.18 5.21 -29.07
CA SER A 72 9.65 3.98 -28.45
C SER A 72 10.29 2.71 -29.02
N LEU A 73 10.61 1.76 -28.15
CA LEU A 73 11.26 0.49 -28.46
C LEU A 73 10.47 -0.68 -27.85
N THR A 74 10.24 -1.73 -28.64
CA THR A 74 9.69 -3.00 -28.17
C THR A 74 10.67 -4.14 -28.40
N VAL A 75 11.13 -4.78 -27.34
CA VAL A 75 12.00 -5.97 -27.39
C VAL A 75 11.12 -7.19 -27.14
N LYS A 76 10.97 -8.05 -28.16
CA LYS A 76 10.06 -9.21 -28.12
C LYS A 76 10.73 -10.54 -27.80
N ALA A 77 12.01 -10.66 -28.18
CA ALA A 77 12.82 -11.85 -28.01
C ALA A 77 14.28 -11.51 -28.31
N GLY A 78 15.18 -12.41 -27.93
CA GLY A 78 16.60 -12.34 -28.25
C GLY A 78 17.48 -12.06 -27.05
N SER A 79 18.76 -11.78 -27.34
CA SER A 79 19.77 -11.46 -26.36
C SER A 79 20.41 -10.13 -26.73
N VAL A 80 20.29 -9.16 -25.83
CA VAL A 80 20.95 -7.85 -25.87
C VAL A 80 21.67 -7.66 -24.54
N ASP A 81 22.77 -6.91 -24.52
CA ASP A 81 23.49 -6.61 -23.28
C ASP A 81 22.74 -5.49 -22.55
N ASP A 82 23.09 -4.21 -22.72
CA ASP A 82 22.34 -3.12 -22.10
C ASP A 82 21.34 -2.45 -23.07
N ILE A 83 20.26 -1.87 -22.54
CA ILE A 83 19.26 -1.13 -23.32
C ILE A 83 19.15 0.31 -22.79
N THR A 84 19.34 1.28 -23.67
CA THR A 84 19.13 2.71 -23.40
C THR A 84 18.11 3.27 -24.38
N VAL A 85 17.00 3.81 -23.86
CA VAL A 85 15.97 4.47 -24.66
C VAL A 85 15.89 5.95 -24.28
N ASN A 86 16.14 6.82 -25.25
CA ASN A 86 16.11 8.27 -25.06
C ASN A 86 14.79 8.88 -25.60
N GLY A 87 14.32 9.92 -24.93
CA GLY A 87 13.10 10.66 -25.19
C GLY A 87 12.13 10.55 -24.02
N SER A 88 11.77 11.68 -23.41
CA SER A 88 10.86 11.73 -22.26
C SER A 88 9.46 11.13 -22.53
N ASN A 89 9.03 11.12 -23.79
CA ASN A 89 7.76 10.52 -24.22
C ASN A 89 7.93 9.09 -24.77
N SER A 90 9.11 8.49 -24.60
CA SER A 90 9.38 7.14 -25.09
C SER A 90 8.67 6.08 -24.25
N LYS A 91 8.42 4.93 -24.88
CA LYS A 91 7.96 3.73 -24.19
C LYS A 91 8.90 2.59 -24.55
N LEU A 92 9.47 1.96 -23.52
CA LEU A 92 10.22 0.72 -23.63
C LEU A 92 9.31 -0.43 -23.19
N ILE A 93 9.12 -1.43 -24.05
CA ILE A 93 8.43 -2.67 -23.73
C ILE A 93 9.43 -3.81 -23.89
N ILE A 94 9.58 -4.65 -22.87
CA ILE A 94 10.46 -5.82 -22.88
C ILE A 94 9.64 -7.06 -22.57
N LYS A 95 9.71 -8.04 -23.46
CA LYS A 95 8.99 -9.31 -23.33
C LYS A 95 9.89 -10.48 -23.69
N ASP A 96 9.85 -11.55 -22.90
CA ASP A 96 10.54 -12.83 -23.17
C ASP A 96 12.05 -12.67 -23.48
N VAL A 97 12.71 -11.78 -22.72
CA VAL A 97 14.10 -11.37 -22.99
C VAL A 97 14.97 -11.57 -21.75
N LYS A 98 16.24 -11.93 -22.01
CA LYS A 98 17.33 -11.76 -21.06
C LYS A 98 18.16 -10.55 -21.46
N ALA A 99 18.18 -9.54 -20.61
CA ALA A 99 18.96 -8.31 -20.81
C ALA A 99 19.84 -8.00 -19.60
N GLY A 100 20.83 -7.15 -19.82
CA GLY A 100 21.65 -6.44 -18.84
C GLY A 100 20.86 -5.33 -18.17
N ASP A 101 21.49 -4.16 -18.02
CA ASP A 101 20.89 -2.97 -17.40
C ASP A 101 19.98 -2.24 -18.41
N ILE A 102 18.88 -1.68 -17.89
CA ILE A 102 17.90 -0.94 -18.68
C ILE A 102 17.83 0.49 -18.15
N TYR A 103 17.90 1.44 -19.08
CA TYR A 103 17.63 2.84 -18.85
C TYR A 103 16.62 3.38 -19.88
N CYS A 104 15.60 4.09 -19.43
CA CYS A 104 14.59 4.70 -20.29
C CYS A 104 14.22 6.11 -19.78
N GLU A 105 14.45 7.15 -20.58
CA GLU A 105 13.99 8.52 -20.24
C GLU A 105 12.45 8.64 -20.20
N GLY A 106 11.73 7.64 -20.70
CA GLY A 106 10.28 7.57 -20.65
C GLY A 106 9.80 6.55 -19.64
N LYS A 107 8.83 5.72 -20.07
CA LYS A 107 8.26 4.65 -19.25
C LYS A 107 8.70 3.26 -19.71
N THR A 108 8.70 2.31 -18.79
CA THR A 108 9.18 0.94 -19.03
C THR A 108 8.16 -0.12 -18.59
N GLU A 109 7.88 -1.08 -19.47
CA GLU A 109 7.04 -2.25 -19.18
C GLU A 109 7.85 -3.53 -19.41
N ILE A 110 7.94 -4.40 -18.40
CA ILE A 110 8.71 -5.64 -18.44
C ILE A 110 7.81 -6.82 -18.10
N THR A 111 7.74 -7.79 -19.00
CA THR A 111 6.93 -9.00 -18.87
C THR A 111 7.74 -10.25 -19.25
N ASP A 112 7.54 -11.37 -18.54
CA ASP A 112 8.18 -12.67 -18.87
C ASP A 112 9.70 -12.60 -19.04
N SER A 113 10.40 -11.70 -18.35
CA SER A 113 11.80 -11.35 -18.66
C SER A 113 12.75 -11.49 -17.46
N SER A 114 14.04 -11.61 -17.74
CA SER A 114 15.09 -11.55 -16.72
C SER A 114 16.13 -10.49 -17.05
N VAL A 115 16.11 -9.40 -16.29
CA VAL A 115 16.93 -8.20 -16.50
C VAL A 115 17.90 -8.01 -15.35
N LYS A 116 18.99 -7.26 -15.56
CA LYS A 116 19.95 -6.98 -14.49
C LYS A 116 19.36 -5.94 -13.55
N SER A 117 19.19 -4.70 -14.00
CA SER A 117 18.57 -3.61 -13.23
C SER A 117 17.69 -2.77 -14.17
N VAL A 118 16.78 -2.00 -13.61
CA VAL A 118 15.86 -1.16 -14.38
C VAL A 118 15.83 0.23 -13.78
N GLU A 119 16.07 1.22 -14.62
CA GLU A 119 15.95 2.63 -14.30
C GLU A 119 15.08 3.31 -15.38
N SER A 120 14.15 4.15 -14.95
CA SER A 120 13.28 4.89 -15.86
C SER A 120 12.95 6.26 -15.26
N ASP A 121 12.95 7.31 -16.07
CA ASP A 121 12.59 8.64 -15.54
C ASP A 121 11.09 8.70 -15.19
N GLY A 122 10.25 7.94 -15.92
CA GLY A 122 8.81 7.77 -15.69
C GLY A 122 8.44 6.38 -15.16
N ASP A 123 7.17 6.01 -15.34
CA ASP A 123 6.60 4.80 -14.72
C ASP A 123 7.31 3.50 -15.14
N ILE A 124 7.38 2.55 -14.20
CA ILE A 124 7.86 1.19 -14.43
C ILE A 124 6.76 0.20 -14.06
N THR A 125 6.41 -0.69 -14.98
CA THR A 125 5.57 -1.86 -14.68
C THR A 125 6.37 -3.15 -14.86
N VAL A 126 6.35 -4.01 -13.85
CA VAL A 126 6.97 -5.35 -13.89
C VAL A 126 5.90 -6.42 -13.66
N SER A 127 5.92 -7.49 -14.44
CA SER A 127 5.04 -8.66 -14.29
C SER A 127 5.76 -9.93 -14.72
N ASP A 128 5.59 -11.05 -13.99
CA ASP A 128 6.19 -12.35 -14.35
C ASP A 128 7.69 -12.29 -14.69
N SER A 129 8.41 -11.38 -14.03
CA SER A 129 9.77 -11.02 -14.42
C SER A 129 10.69 -10.98 -13.21
N THR A 130 11.98 -11.20 -13.46
CA THR A 130 13.04 -11.08 -12.46
C THR A 130 14.00 -9.95 -12.79
N ALA A 131 14.06 -8.93 -11.93
CA ALA A 131 15.17 -7.99 -11.86
C ALA A 131 16.22 -8.52 -10.89
N ARG A 132 17.44 -8.76 -11.38
CA ARG A 132 18.56 -9.32 -10.58
C ARG A 132 19.24 -8.28 -9.68
N GLY A 133 18.94 -7.00 -9.89
CA GLY A 133 19.33 -5.82 -9.14
C GLY A 133 18.08 -5.02 -8.76
N SER A 134 18.23 -3.69 -8.75
CA SER A 134 17.17 -2.77 -8.32
C SER A 134 16.24 -2.34 -9.47
N VAL A 135 15.08 -1.83 -9.09
CA VAL A 135 14.11 -1.16 -9.97
C VAL A 135 13.89 0.25 -9.45
N VAL A 136 14.20 1.26 -10.25
CA VAL A 136 14.19 2.67 -9.84
C VAL A 136 13.43 3.50 -10.86
N SER A 137 12.36 4.16 -10.42
CA SER A 137 11.73 5.25 -11.15
C SER A 137 12.13 6.58 -10.52
N ASP A 138 12.61 7.53 -11.31
CA ASP A 138 13.07 8.82 -10.78
C ASP A 138 11.91 9.76 -10.43
N ASN A 139 10.86 9.79 -11.24
CA ASN A 139 9.71 10.68 -11.08
C ASN A 139 8.39 10.01 -11.50
N GLY A 140 8.24 8.72 -11.22
CA GLY A 140 7.09 7.93 -11.65
C GLY A 140 6.73 6.81 -10.70
N GLU A 141 5.66 6.11 -11.07
CA GLU A 141 5.13 4.98 -10.31
C GLU A 141 5.90 3.70 -10.64
N VAL A 142 6.20 2.89 -9.63
CA VAL A 142 6.60 1.49 -9.83
C VAL A 142 5.45 0.55 -9.51
N THR A 143 4.88 -0.08 -10.53
CA THR A 143 3.85 -1.12 -10.39
C THR A 143 4.48 -2.51 -10.45
N LEU A 144 4.35 -3.28 -9.38
CA LEU A 144 4.80 -4.68 -9.31
C LEU A 144 3.59 -5.61 -9.33
N LYS A 145 3.37 -6.29 -10.47
CA LYS A 145 2.28 -7.25 -10.66
C LYS A 145 2.69 -8.65 -10.23
N ASP A 146 1.76 -9.59 -10.38
CA ASP A 146 2.00 -11.00 -10.07
C ASP A 146 3.27 -11.54 -10.74
N GLY A 147 3.94 -12.46 -10.04
CA GLY A 147 5.20 -13.07 -10.49
C GLY A 147 6.43 -12.17 -10.47
N SER A 148 6.32 -10.91 -10.03
CA SER A 148 7.47 -9.99 -9.96
C SER A 148 8.46 -10.37 -8.87
N VAL A 149 9.74 -10.48 -9.26
CA VAL A 149 10.86 -10.75 -8.35
C VAL A 149 11.95 -9.70 -8.53
N VAL A 150 12.25 -8.94 -7.47
CA VAL A 150 13.34 -7.97 -7.43
C VAL A 150 14.37 -8.41 -6.41
N LYS A 151 15.63 -8.52 -6.83
CA LYS A 151 16.73 -8.96 -5.94
C LYS A 151 17.45 -7.80 -5.25
N GLY A 152 17.30 -6.59 -5.75
CA GLY A 152 17.73 -5.35 -5.09
C GLY A 152 16.58 -4.64 -4.38
N ASP A 153 16.67 -3.32 -4.41
CA ASP A 153 15.68 -2.38 -3.86
C ASP A 153 14.69 -1.95 -4.93
N VAL A 154 13.57 -1.38 -4.50
CA VAL A 154 12.58 -0.73 -5.36
C VAL A 154 12.37 0.71 -4.89
N THR A 155 12.46 1.66 -5.81
CA THR A 155 12.26 3.09 -5.52
C THR A 155 11.36 3.71 -6.59
N GLY A 156 10.41 4.54 -6.17
CA GLY A 156 9.54 5.35 -7.02
C GLY A 156 8.84 6.44 -6.22
N ASP A 157 8.17 7.37 -6.90
CA ASP A 157 7.33 8.35 -6.21
C ASP A 157 6.14 7.62 -5.55
N ASP A 158 5.43 6.81 -6.34
CA ASP A 158 4.41 5.87 -5.89
C ASP A 158 4.85 4.43 -6.12
N ILE A 159 4.45 3.51 -5.23
CA ILE A 159 4.64 2.07 -5.40
C ILE A 159 3.28 1.37 -5.34
N SER A 160 2.96 0.57 -6.36
CA SER A 160 1.66 -0.12 -6.42
C SER A 160 1.80 -1.63 -6.58
N LEU A 161 1.14 -2.36 -5.69
CA LEU A 161 0.94 -3.80 -5.77
C LEU A 161 -0.56 -4.08 -5.89
N PRO A 162 -1.06 -4.31 -7.12
CA PRO A 162 -2.49 -4.47 -7.38
C PRO A 162 -3.02 -5.83 -6.93
N SER A 163 -4.35 -5.95 -6.89
CA SER A 163 -5.05 -7.18 -6.53
C SER A 163 -4.52 -8.44 -7.23
N GLY A 164 -4.27 -9.47 -6.43
CA GLY A 164 -3.79 -10.78 -6.90
C GLY A 164 -2.28 -10.86 -7.11
N ALA A 165 -1.53 -9.79 -6.89
CA ALA A 165 -0.08 -9.82 -7.02
C ALA A 165 0.60 -10.64 -5.91
N THR A 166 1.47 -11.57 -6.29
CA THR A 166 2.48 -12.18 -5.40
C THR A 166 3.87 -11.68 -5.77
N VAL A 167 4.45 -10.83 -4.92
CA VAL A 167 5.69 -10.11 -5.18
C VAL A 167 6.77 -10.45 -4.15
N SER A 168 8.02 -10.60 -4.60
CA SER A 168 9.18 -10.75 -3.72
C SER A 168 10.25 -9.72 -4.05
N VAL A 169 10.50 -8.80 -3.13
CA VAL A 169 11.62 -7.86 -3.13
C VAL A 169 12.62 -8.31 -2.06
N SER A 170 13.89 -8.47 -2.42
CA SER A 170 14.90 -8.93 -1.46
C SER A 170 15.45 -7.79 -0.59
N GLY A 171 15.46 -6.57 -1.13
CA GLY A 171 15.80 -5.34 -0.43
C GLY A 171 14.60 -4.58 0.13
N SER A 172 14.75 -3.26 0.22
CA SER A 172 13.74 -2.33 0.70
C SER A 172 12.86 -1.84 -0.44
N ILE A 173 11.65 -1.40 -0.10
CA ILE A 173 10.78 -0.62 -0.99
C ILE A 173 10.70 0.79 -0.43
N THR A 174 11.02 1.77 -1.25
CA THR A 174 10.94 3.19 -0.91
C THR A 174 9.91 3.86 -1.80
N GLY A 175 8.82 4.31 -1.19
CA GLY A 175 7.86 5.24 -1.79
C GLY A 175 8.06 6.62 -1.20
N LYS A 176 7.75 7.65 -1.97
CA LYS A 176 7.84 9.04 -1.52
C LYS A 176 6.45 9.61 -1.20
N ASP A 177 5.48 9.31 -2.05
CA ASP A 177 4.12 9.82 -1.95
C ASP A 177 3.20 8.71 -1.43
N HIS A 178 3.09 7.56 -2.12
CA HIS A 178 2.26 6.44 -1.65
C HIS A 178 2.87 5.06 -1.86
N ILE A 179 2.50 4.13 -0.97
CA ILE A 179 2.65 2.69 -1.18
C ILE A 179 1.25 2.06 -1.10
N TYR A 180 0.78 1.49 -2.21
CA TYR A 180 -0.52 0.83 -2.33
C TYR A 180 -0.37 -0.69 -2.28
N LEU A 181 -1.02 -1.30 -1.29
CA LEU A 181 -1.10 -2.76 -1.11
C LEU A 181 -2.56 -3.21 -1.25
N ASP A 182 -3.00 -3.53 -2.47
CA ASP A 182 -4.36 -3.97 -2.77
C ASP A 182 -4.41 -5.49 -2.93
N ASN A 183 -5.07 -6.17 -2.00
CA ASN A 183 -5.41 -7.60 -2.04
C ASN A 183 -4.26 -8.47 -2.61
N CYS A 184 -3.05 -8.21 -2.11
CA CYS A 184 -1.80 -8.77 -2.61
C CYS A 184 -0.98 -9.43 -1.48
N THR A 185 0.10 -10.10 -1.88
CA THR A 185 1.11 -10.65 -0.97
C THR A 185 2.48 -10.08 -1.32
N LEU A 186 3.18 -9.57 -0.32
CA LEU A 186 4.51 -9.01 -0.48
C LEU A 186 5.48 -9.61 0.53
N LYS A 187 6.67 -9.96 0.04
CA LYS A 187 7.85 -10.13 0.87
C LYS A 187 8.86 -9.04 0.53
N ALA A 188 9.22 -8.22 1.51
CA ALA A 188 10.26 -7.21 1.44
C ALA A 188 11.06 -7.16 2.74
N GLN A 189 12.24 -6.54 2.73
CA GLN A 189 13.01 -6.32 3.96
C GLN A 189 12.36 -5.27 4.86
N LYS A 190 11.85 -4.19 4.26
CA LYS A 190 11.13 -3.09 4.93
C LYS A 190 10.42 -2.22 3.88
N LEU A 191 9.48 -1.41 4.35
CA LEU A 191 8.87 -0.31 3.59
C LEU A 191 9.39 1.01 4.17
N CYS A 192 9.86 1.91 3.32
CA CYS A 192 10.39 3.22 3.67
C CYS A 192 9.55 4.33 3.03
N GLY A 193 9.08 5.27 3.85
CA GLY A 193 8.19 6.33 3.41
C GLY A 193 8.83 7.71 3.20
N SER A 194 10.14 7.84 3.47
CA SER A 194 10.87 9.11 3.31
C SER A 194 10.23 10.30 4.05
N ASP A 195 9.57 10.04 5.18
CA ASP A 195 8.85 10.98 6.05
C ASP A 195 7.57 11.61 5.47
N THR A 196 7.20 11.30 4.22
CA THR A 196 6.01 11.90 3.55
C THR A 196 5.05 10.88 2.97
N CYS A 197 5.43 9.62 2.92
CA CYS A 197 4.66 8.59 2.23
C CYS A 197 3.49 8.10 3.07
N ALA A 198 2.34 7.93 2.42
CA ALA A 198 1.20 7.20 2.95
C ALA A 198 1.21 5.73 2.50
N LEU A 199 1.17 4.82 3.46
CA LEU A 199 0.90 3.40 3.22
C LEU A 199 -0.60 3.16 3.21
N GLN A 200 -1.17 2.75 2.07
CA GLN A 200 -2.57 2.37 1.94
C GLN A 200 -2.70 0.87 1.71
N ALA A 201 -3.33 0.16 2.64
CA ALA A 201 -3.56 -1.28 2.56
C ALA A 201 -5.05 -1.59 2.46
N ASP A 202 -5.44 -2.26 1.38
CA ASP A 202 -6.79 -2.77 1.14
C ASP A 202 -6.73 -4.29 1.10
N ASN A 203 -7.23 -4.95 2.15
CA ASN A 203 -7.35 -6.40 2.22
C ASN A 203 -6.01 -7.15 1.97
N TYR A 204 -4.89 -6.54 2.36
CA TYR A 204 -3.54 -7.08 2.23
C TYR A 204 -3.40 -8.43 2.94
N LYS A 205 -2.73 -9.40 2.30
CA LYS A 205 -2.81 -10.82 2.70
C LYS A 205 -1.65 -11.35 3.52
N SER A 206 -0.71 -10.48 3.90
CA SER A 206 0.51 -10.87 4.61
C SER A 206 0.73 -9.99 5.83
N THR A 207 1.63 -10.40 6.72
CA THR A 207 2.15 -9.49 7.75
C THR A 207 2.96 -8.39 7.06
N LEU A 208 2.82 -7.15 7.53
CA LEU A 208 3.63 -6.04 7.06
C LEU A 208 5.13 -6.33 7.30
N PRO A 209 6.00 -6.02 6.32
CA PRO A 209 7.40 -5.79 6.60
C PRO A 209 7.57 -4.62 7.61
N PRO A 210 8.74 -4.51 8.27
CA PRO A 210 9.05 -3.34 9.08
C PRO A 210 8.79 -2.04 8.33
N LEU A 211 8.19 -1.06 9.02
CA LEU A 211 7.92 0.27 8.48
C LEU A 211 8.97 1.25 9.02
N VAL A 212 9.42 2.16 8.17
CA VAL A 212 10.40 3.21 8.52
C VAL A 212 9.96 4.50 7.86
N ASP A 213 9.97 5.60 8.63
CA ASP A 213 9.75 6.97 8.12
C ASP A 213 8.43 7.09 7.34
N MET A 214 7.33 6.55 7.88
CA MET A 214 5.98 6.63 7.29
C MET A 214 5.24 7.83 7.88
N ASP A 215 4.59 8.61 7.02
CA ASP A 215 3.70 9.69 7.47
C ASP A 215 2.36 9.09 7.89
N ASP A 216 1.68 8.42 6.97
CA ASP A 216 0.36 7.84 7.22
C ASP A 216 0.31 6.33 7.01
N ILE A 217 -0.49 5.65 7.81
CA ILE A 217 -0.89 4.25 7.60
C ILE A 217 -2.42 4.22 7.52
N ILE A 218 -2.95 3.77 6.39
CA ILE A 218 -4.39 3.70 6.10
C ILE A 218 -4.78 2.24 5.88
N VAL A 219 -5.67 1.74 6.74
CA VAL A 219 -6.30 0.42 6.60
C VAL A 219 -7.68 0.62 5.98
N GLU A 220 -7.80 0.32 4.70
CA GLU A 220 -9.01 0.51 3.90
C GLU A 220 -10.07 -0.56 4.19
N ASP A 221 -9.66 -1.83 4.15
CA ASP A 221 -10.50 -3.00 4.41
C ASP A 221 -9.63 -4.17 4.89
N GLY A 222 -10.28 -5.15 5.53
CA GLY A 222 -9.65 -6.37 6.02
C GLY A 222 -8.78 -6.18 7.26
N GLU A 223 -7.88 -7.15 7.46
CA GLU A 223 -6.98 -7.22 8.61
C GLU A 223 -5.55 -6.86 8.17
N LEU A 224 -4.95 -5.87 8.82
CA LEU A 224 -3.54 -5.50 8.65
C LEU A 224 -2.75 -5.82 9.91
N THR A 225 -1.79 -6.74 9.81
CA THR A 225 -0.97 -7.16 10.96
C THR A 225 0.47 -6.64 10.83
N SER A 226 0.99 -6.04 11.91
CA SER A 226 2.42 -5.74 12.09
C SER A 226 2.99 -6.45 13.32
N ASN A 227 4.24 -6.88 13.24
CA ASN A 227 4.98 -7.50 14.34
C ASN A 227 6.15 -6.64 14.85
N ASP A 228 6.40 -5.48 14.24
CA ASP A 228 7.51 -4.59 14.60
C ASP A 228 6.98 -3.33 15.28
N ASP A 229 7.86 -2.64 16.02
CA ASP A 229 7.54 -1.33 16.58
C ASP A 229 7.27 -0.34 15.44
N ILE A 230 6.23 0.48 15.58
CA ILE A 230 5.83 1.48 14.58
C ILE A 230 5.87 2.87 15.20
N LEU A 231 6.55 3.76 14.49
CA LEU A 231 6.45 5.21 14.61
C LEU A 231 5.90 5.74 13.28
N ALA A 232 4.78 6.44 13.33
CA ALA A 232 4.18 7.08 12.16
C ALA A 232 3.45 8.37 12.57
N GLY A 233 3.20 9.27 11.61
CA GLY A 233 2.35 10.43 11.83
C GLY A 233 0.94 9.99 12.19
N SER A 234 0.23 9.28 11.30
CA SER A 234 -1.12 8.81 11.58
C SER A 234 -1.41 7.35 11.27
N LEU A 235 -2.36 6.79 12.01
CA LEU A 235 -3.02 5.52 11.69
C LEU A 235 -4.52 5.77 11.51
N TYR A 236 -5.03 5.51 10.31
CA TYR A 236 -6.46 5.53 10.01
C TYR A 236 -6.99 4.13 9.74
N ILE A 237 -7.90 3.66 10.59
CA ILE A 237 -8.57 2.37 10.44
C ILE A 237 -10.02 2.61 10.04
N LYS A 238 -10.37 2.27 8.79
CA LYS A 238 -11.73 2.46 8.27
C LYS A 238 -12.74 1.54 8.94
N ASP A 239 -14.03 1.85 8.73
CA ASP A 239 -15.12 1.06 9.29
C ASP A 239 -15.05 -0.39 8.80
N GLY A 240 -15.16 -1.34 9.73
CA GLY A 240 -15.01 -2.77 9.45
C GLY A 240 -13.57 -3.27 9.29
N ALA A 241 -12.58 -2.38 9.13
CA ALA A 241 -11.18 -2.76 9.04
C ALA A 241 -10.53 -2.96 10.42
N GLU A 242 -9.42 -3.70 10.44
CA GLU A 242 -8.72 -4.08 11.65
C GLU A 242 -7.20 -3.86 11.52
N PHE A 243 -6.59 -3.22 12.50
CA PHE A 243 -5.14 -3.15 12.64
C PHE A 243 -4.68 -3.96 13.86
N ILE A 244 -3.73 -4.86 13.67
CA ILE A 244 -3.26 -5.78 14.70
C ILE A 244 -1.76 -5.61 14.93
N THR A 245 -1.36 -5.34 16.16
CA THR A 245 0.05 -5.34 16.57
C THR A 245 0.26 -5.96 17.94
N ASN A 246 1.44 -6.54 18.18
CA ASN A 246 1.89 -6.93 19.53
C ASN A 246 2.96 -5.99 20.09
N SER A 247 3.46 -5.09 19.24
CA SER A 247 4.64 -4.26 19.44
C SER A 247 4.24 -2.84 19.84
N ALA A 248 5.22 -1.98 20.09
CA ALA A 248 4.95 -0.59 20.41
C ALA A 248 4.37 0.13 19.19
N LEU A 249 3.41 1.01 19.44
CA LEU A 249 2.78 1.87 18.45
C LEU A 249 2.81 3.29 19.00
N GLU A 250 3.56 4.16 18.34
CA GLU A 250 3.70 5.58 18.66
C GLU A 250 3.21 6.37 17.44
N LEU A 251 2.20 7.20 17.67
CA LEU A 251 1.46 7.92 16.62
C LEU A 251 1.30 9.38 17.01
N ASP A 252 1.28 10.28 16.04
CA ASP A 252 0.72 11.61 16.27
C ASP A 252 -0.80 11.50 16.37
N ASP A 253 -1.47 10.96 15.35
CA ASP A 253 -2.93 10.86 15.27
C ASP A 253 -3.42 9.42 15.06
N LEU A 254 -4.54 9.08 15.71
CA LEU A 254 -5.25 7.82 15.50
C LEU A 254 -6.71 8.07 15.11
N GLN A 255 -7.14 7.50 13.99
CA GLN A 255 -8.46 7.73 13.42
C GLN A 255 -9.22 6.40 13.25
N GLY A 256 -10.47 6.38 13.72
CA GLY A 256 -11.41 5.27 13.56
C GLY A 256 -12.45 5.49 12.46
N PRO A 257 -13.50 4.65 12.34
CA PRO A 257 -14.08 3.84 13.43
C PRO A 257 -13.68 2.36 13.44
N GLY A 258 -12.63 1.95 12.74
CA GLY A 258 -12.16 0.56 12.75
C GLY A 258 -11.67 0.07 14.11
N THR A 259 -11.11 -1.15 14.12
CA THR A 259 -10.67 -1.83 15.35
C THR A 259 -9.15 -1.89 15.43
N LEU A 260 -8.61 -1.48 16.58
CA LEU A 260 -7.18 -1.61 16.91
C LEU A 260 -7.00 -2.73 17.94
N TYR A 261 -6.27 -3.78 17.57
CA TYR A 261 -5.87 -4.87 18.45
C TYR A 261 -4.41 -4.70 18.87
N PHE A 262 -4.17 -4.51 20.16
CA PHE A 262 -2.82 -4.25 20.68
C PHE A 262 -2.66 -4.74 22.12
N ASN A 263 -1.42 -4.78 22.62
CA ASN A 263 -1.17 -5.05 24.03
C ASN A 263 -1.36 -3.77 24.85
N ALA A 264 -2.10 -3.84 25.95
CA ALA A 264 -2.28 -2.71 26.85
C ALA A 264 -0.92 -2.14 27.31
N GLY A 265 -0.78 -0.82 27.26
CA GLY A 265 0.43 -0.07 27.61
C GLY A 265 1.44 0.09 26.47
N LYS A 266 1.12 -0.37 25.26
CA LYS A 266 1.99 -0.28 24.07
C LYS A 266 1.60 0.80 23.06
N LEU A 267 0.56 1.59 23.33
CA LEU A 267 0.13 2.71 22.49
C LEU A 267 0.49 4.05 23.15
N ILE A 268 1.09 4.94 22.37
CA ILE A 268 1.33 6.36 22.68
C ILE A 268 0.74 7.20 21.54
N VAL A 269 0.00 8.26 21.88
CA VAL A 269 -0.62 9.19 20.91
C VAL A 269 -0.27 10.65 21.27
N HIS A 270 0.25 11.43 20.33
CA HIS A 270 0.72 12.80 20.63
C HIS A 270 -0.31 13.90 20.34
N SER A 271 -1.09 13.78 19.27
CA SER A 271 -2.00 14.84 18.79
C SER A 271 -3.46 14.57 19.13
N GLY A 272 -3.95 13.34 18.91
CA GLY A 272 -5.33 13.03 19.25
C GLY A 272 -5.87 11.70 18.73
N ILE A 273 -7.09 11.38 19.19
CA ILE A 273 -7.87 10.25 18.67
C ILE A 273 -9.22 10.76 18.15
N THR A 274 -9.59 10.38 16.94
CA THR A 274 -10.88 10.77 16.34
C THR A 274 -11.62 9.58 15.73
N GLY A 275 -12.91 9.72 15.44
CA GLY A 275 -13.72 8.66 14.82
C GLY A 275 -14.06 7.49 15.75
N SER A 276 -13.70 7.56 17.03
CA SER A 276 -14.03 6.56 18.06
C SER A 276 -13.64 5.13 17.69
N PRO A 277 -12.35 4.83 17.40
CA PRO A 277 -11.90 3.47 17.14
C PRO A 277 -12.23 2.53 18.30
N LEU A 278 -12.44 1.25 17.99
CA LEU A 278 -12.62 0.21 18.99
C LEU A 278 -11.26 -0.34 19.41
N PHE A 279 -10.97 -0.34 20.71
CA PHE A 279 -9.76 -0.92 21.25
C PHE A 279 -10.02 -2.32 21.79
N VAL A 280 -9.19 -3.27 21.37
CA VAL A 280 -9.21 -4.66 21.84
C VAL A 280 -7.83 -5.06 22.34
N PHE A 281 -7.76 -5.48 23.60
CA PHE A 281 -6.48 -5.88 24.20
C PHE A 281 -6.17 -7.34 23.94
N LYS A 282 -4.96 -7.62 23.44
CA LYS A 282 -4.50 -8.98 23.13
C LYS A 282 -3.92 -9.71 24.34
N ASN A 283 -3.52 -8.97 25.37
CA ASN A 283 -3.04 -9.50 26.64
C ASN A 283 -4.13 -9.47 27.72
N THR A 284 -3.93 -10.26 28.77
CA THR A 284 -4.81 -10.21 29.95
C THR A 284 -4.73 -8.83 30.61
N VAL A 285 -5.88 -8.17 30.71
CA VAL A 285 -6.03 -6.87 31.37
C VAL A 285 -6.93 -6.95 32.60
N SER A 286 -6.79 -5.99 33.50
CA SER A 286 -7.59 -5.91 34.74
C SER A 286 -7.83 -4.46 35.15
N ASN A 287 -8.66 -4.25 36.18
CA ASN A 287 -8.87 -2.93 36.77
C ASN A 287 -7.54 -2.32 37.24
N GLY A 288 -7.24 -1.11 36.78
CA GLY A 288 -6.01 -0.36 37.05
C GLY A 288 -4.91 -0.58 36.01
N THR A 289 -5.05 -1.51 35.07
CA THR A 289 -4.09 -1.72 33.97
C THR A 289 -4.03 -0.46 33.10
N SER A 290 -2.82 0.03 32.80
CA SER A 290 -2.62 1.11 31.83
C SER A 290 -2.93 0.61 30.42
N ALA A 291 -3.95 1.20 29.78
CA ALA A 291 -4.37 0.88 28.43
C ALA A 291 -3.46 1.53 27.38
N PHE A 292 -3.26 2.84 27.47
CA PHE A 292 -2.39 3.61 26.58
C PHE A 292 -1.98 4.93 27.24
N LYS A 293 -1.09 5.68 26.59
CA LYS A 293 -0.71 7.04 26.98
C LYS A 293 -1.05 8.01 25.86
N ALA A 294 -1.31 9.25 26.23
CA ALA A 294 -1.31 10.34 25.27
C ALA A 294 -0.60 11.56 25.84
N ASP A 295 -0.17 12.48 24.99
CA ASP A 295 0.25 13.80 25.44
C ASP A 295 -0.89 14.48 26.20
N LYS A 296 -0.51 15.31 27.18
CA LYS A 296 -1.45 15.89 28.12
C LYS A 296 -2.55 16.70 27.41
N ASN A 297 -3.80 16.36 27.73
CA ASN A 297 -5.04 16.95 27.22
C ASN A 297 -5.29 16.73 25.71
N CYS A 298 -4.56 15.83 25.04
CA CYS A 298 -4.76 15.57 23.61
C CYS A 298 -5.88 14.54 23.35
N VAL A 299 -6.22 13.72 24.34
CA VAL A 299 -7.23 12.65 24.22
C VAL A 299 -8.21 12.72 25.38
N SER A 300 -9.47 12.42 25.11
CA SER A 300 -10.54 12.25 26.09
C SER A 300 -10.95 10.77 26.22
N THR A 301 -11.56 10.42 27.35
CA THR A 301 -12.02 9.04 27.59
C THR A 301 -13.15 8.60 26.67
N SER A 302 -13.85 9.55 26.02
CA SER A 302 -14.91 9.28 25.05
C SER A 302 -14.42 9.09 23.62
N ASP A 303 -13.14 9.35 23.34
CA ASP A 303 -12.58 9.28 21.97
C ASP A 303 -12.31 7.84 21.53
N VAL A 304 -12.51 6.86 22.41
CA VAL A 304 -12.31 5.44 22.11
C VAL A 304 -13.49 4.61 22.59
N ARG A 305 -13.72 3.48 21.93
CA ARG A 305 -14.68 2.46 22.38
C ARG A 305 -13.91 1.31 23.03
N LEU A 306 -14.47 0.78 24.12
CA LEU A 306 -13.95 -0.37 24.86
C LEU A 306 -15.09 -1.32 25.22
N TYR A 307 -14.78 -2.61 25.35
CA TYR A 307 -15.65 -3.57 25.99
C TYR A 307 -15.31 -3.70 27.48
N ASP A 308 -16.32 -3.86 28.32
CA ASP A 308 -16.22 -4.23 29.75
C ASP A 308 -15.43 -3.27 30.67
N TYR A 309 -14.92 -2.16 30.15
CA TYR A 309 -14.12 -1.19 30.90
C TYR A 309 -14.48 0.24 30.54
N GLN A 310 -14.30 1.13 31.52
CA GLN A 310 -14.20 2.56 31.31
C GLN A 310 -12.73 3.00 31.40
N LEU A 311 -12.45 4.25 31.03
CA LEU A 311 -11.14 4.87 31.20
C LEU A 311 -11.16 5.86 32.36
N GLN A 312 -10.12 5.78 33.18
CA GLN A 312 -9.72 6.80 34.13
C GLN A 312 -8.40 7.42 33.65
N VAL A 313 -8.27 8.73 33.77
CA VAL A 313 -7.06 9.46 33.37
C VAL A 313 -6.26 9.85 34.61
N ASP A 314 -4.99 9.48 34.62
CA ASP A 314 -4.00 10.00 35.57
C ASP A 314 -2.96 10.84 34.81
N THR A 315 -2.94 12.15 35.08
CA THR A 315 -1.94 13.05 34.47
C THR A 315 -0.63 13.02 35.24
N SER A 316 0.48 12.73 34.56
CA SER A 316 1.82 12.73 35.15
C SER A 316 2.88 13.02 34.10
N GLY A 317 3.81 13.94 34.40
CA GLY A 317 5.04 14.11 33.60
C GLY A 317 4.82 14.43 32.12
N GLY A 318 3.91 15.35 31.79
CA GLY A 318 3.63 15.75 30.41
C GLY A 318 2.66 14.84 29.65
N TYR A 319 2.32 13.69 30.22
CA TYR A 319 1.43 12.70 29.64
C TYR A 319 0.16 12.51 30.47
N ASP A 320 -0.90 12.08 29.80
CA ASP A 320 -2.07 11.47 30.37
C ASP A 320 -1.98 9.94 30.22
N VAL A 321 -2.11 9.23 31.35
CA VAL A 321 -2.10 7.76 31.37
C VAL A 321 -3.54 7.28 31.52
N PHE A 322 -4.03 6.59 30.50
CA PHE A 322 -5.38 6.04 30.47
C PHE A 322 -5.37 4.65 31.10
N LYS A 323 -6.04 4.49 32.24
CA LYS A 323 -6.14 3.23 32.98
C LYS A 323 -7.54 2.65 32.86
N LEU A 324 -7.60 1.34 32.72
CA LEU A 324 -8.83 0.59 32.70
C LEU A 324 -9.50 0.62 34.07
N ARG A 325 -10.78 0.96 34.09
CA ARG A 325 -11.61 0.93 35.29
C ARG A 325 -12.76 -0.03 35.07
N ASN A 326 -12.90 -1.00 35.96
CA ASN A 326 -14.01 -1.94 36.00
C ASN A 326 -14.89 -1.62 37.21
N ASP A 327 -15.65 -0.55 37.07
CA ASP A 327 -16.73 -0.19 37.96
C ASP A 327 -18.10 -0.55 37.38
N LEU A 328 -18.14 -1.55 36.47
CA LEU A 328 -19.37 -2.24 36.06
C LEU A 328 -19.92 -3.09 37.22
N LYS A 329 -20.16 -2.45 38.37
CA LYS A 329 -21.05 -2.93 39.42
C LYS A 329 -22.48 -2.49 39.17
N GLU A 330 -22.68 -1.51 38.30
CA GLU A 330 -23.95 -0.88 37.91
C GLU A 330 -23.92 -0.60 36.40
N GLY A 331 -24.93 -1.07 35.64
CA GLY A 331 -24.88 -1.02 34.18
C GLY A 331 -26.06 -1.67 33.45
N LEU A 332 -25.90 -1.82 32.13
CA LEU A 332 -26.85 -2.46 31.21
C LEU A 332 -26.75 -3.98 31.37
N SER A 333 -27.81 -4.62 31.87
CA SER A 333 -27.89 -6.08 31.95
C SER A 333 -28.91 -6.60 30.97
N PHE A 334 -28.52 -7.57 30.14
CA PHE A 334 -29.46 -8.26 29.26
C PHE A 334 -30.10 -9.43 30.02
N ASN A 335 -31.39 -9.64 29.82
CA ASN A 335 -32.11 -10.76 30.44
C ASN A 335 -31.66 -12.13 29.91
N ILE A 336 -31.07 -12.17 28.70
CA ILE A 336 -30.54 -13.38 28.06
C ILE A 336 -29.26 -13.05 27.30
N SER A 337 -28.31 -14.00 27.30
CA SER A 337 -27.04 -13.91 26.59
C SER A 337 -27.07 -14.49 25.17
N VAL A 338 -28.04 -15.37 24.89
CA VAL A 338 -28.27 -15.97 23.56
C VAL A 338 -29.77 -16.06 23.32
N LEU A 339 -30.23 -15.60 22.17
CA LEU A 339 -31.60 -15.75 21.71
C LEU A 339 -31.62 -16.53 20.39
N THR A 340 -32.19 -17.74 20.40
CA THR A 340 -32.46 -18.49 19.17
C THR A 340 -33.89 -18.21 18.73
N VAL A 341 -34.07 -17.67 17.52
CA VAL A 341 -35.37 -17.38 16.91
C VAL A 341 -35.62 -18.30 15.72
N SER A 342 -36.86 -18.81 15.62
CA SER A 342 -37.33 -19.63 14.51
C SER A 342 -38.33 -18.87 13.64
N LYS A 343 -38.55 -19.35 12.42
CA LYS A 343 -39.48 -18.73 11.46
C LYS A 343 -40.86 -18.60 12.10
N ASN A 344 -41.37 -17.36 12.16
CA ASN A 344 -42.65 -16.94 12.77
C ASN A 344 -42.70 -16.90 14.31
N SER A 345 -41.56 -16.97 14.99
CA SER A 345 -41.48 -16.83 16.46
C SER A 345 -40.51 -15.70 16.84
N PRO A 346 -40.98 -14.45 16.92
CA PRO A 346 -40.13 -13.35 17.37
C PRO A 346 -39.73 -13.56 18.82
N GLY A 347 -38.44 -13.38 19.11
CA GLY A 347 -37.92 -13.38 20.47
C GLY A 347 -37.71 -11.96 20.97
N THR A 348 -37.71 -11.79 22.29
CA THR A 348 -37.52 -10.50 22.94
C THR A 348 -36.27 -10.53 23.80
N VAL A 349 -35.38 -9.56 23.57
CA VAL A 349 -34.27 -9.24 24.47
C VAL A 349 -34.65 -7.98 25.22
N SER A 350 -34.52 -8.01 26.54
CA SER A 350 -34.75 -6.88 27.42
C SER A 350 -33.42 -6.47 28.06
N ALA A 351 -33.03 -5.22 27.84
CA ALA A 351 -31.96 -4.59 28.59
C ALA A 351 -32.54 -3.90 29.82
N THR A 352 -31.98 -4.19 30.99
CA THR A 352 -32.24 -3.44 32.22
C THR A 352 -31.08 -2.48 32.42
N VAL A 353 -31.38 -1.19 32.37
CA VAL A 353 -30.44 -0.14 32.76
C VAL A 353 -30.66 0.12 34.23
N LYS A 354 -29.63 -0.08 35.06
CA LYS A 354 -29.58 0.53 36.39
C LYS A 354 -28.89 1.89 36.24
N PRO A 355 -29.62 3.01 36.34
CA PRO A 355 -28.98 4.32 36.39
C PRO A 355 -28.17 4.43 37.68
N ALA A 356 -27.13 5.25 37.65
CA ALA A 356 -26.34 5.64 38.81
C ALA A 356 -27.19 6.35 39.88
#